data_AF-A0A061SNK8-F1
#
_entry.id   AF-A0A061SNK8-F1
#
_cell.length_a   1.000
_cell.length_b   1.000
_cell.length_c   1.000
_cell.angle_alpha   90.00
_cell.angle_beta   90.00
_cell.angle_gamma   90.00
#
_symmetry.space_group_name_H-M   'P 1'
#
loop_
_entity.id
_entity.type
_entity.pdbx_description
1 polymer ?
#
loop_
_entity_poly.entity_id
_entity_poly.type
_entity_poly.pdbx_seq_one_letter_code
_entity_poly.pdbx_strand_id
1 'polypeptide(L)'
;MVESSTAKAAEMAARLDGEHRWAVTGTPISRGLEDLQGLMLFLRAAPWGSAKWWRAAVQGPAEAGDPAAQQRLVELLSPSAGGLLWRSSKRDVAAELGLPPQHKHRTPLELSAVERHFYNLQHQQCKASAYGVLSGLALDPGRDDKESRRALTVREEKKLLGPLLRLRQACCHPQVGSGGIRSLADAGGLKNPMTMGEILEVLVAKAKVEAEESMRALMLALNGIAACMILEGDPARAVSTYREALATAEEHSAELQADSLQRLHAIHNLGLLLEEGVSGAPRTLRDSELRKQEAEIRSK
;
A
#
# COMPACT_ATOMS: atom_id res chain seq x y z
N MET A 1 12.08 -22.43 13.47
CA MET A 1 12.52 -23.62 14.23
C MET A 1 13.37 -24.48 13.29
N VAL A 2 13.69 -25.73 13.62
CA VAL A 2 14.65 -26.58 12.86
C VAL A 2 14.28 -26.81 11.39
N GLU A 3 13.02 -26.60 11.01
CA GLU A 3 12.55 -26.62 9.61
C GLU A 3 13.16 -25.50 8.75
N SER A 4 13.66 -24.42 9.34
CA SER A 4 14.37 -23.38 8.60
C SER A 4 15.87 -23.66 8.65
N SER A 5 16.44 -24.20 7.56
CA SER A 5 17.86 -24.56 7.47
C SER A 5 18.84 -23.38 7.64
N THR A 6 18.36 -22.14 7.54
CA THR A 6 19.14 -20.90 7.69
C THR A 6 18.97 -20.22 9.06
N ALA A 7 18.06 -20.70 9.91
CA ALA A 7 17.85 -20.12 11.22
C ALA A 7 18.98 -20.51 12.18
N LYS A 8 19.50 -19.55 12.97
CA LYS A 8 20.53 -19.80 14.00
C LYS A 8 20.14 -20.93 14.96
N ALA A 9 18.85 -21.01 15.30
CA ALA A 9 18.31 -22.08 16.14
C ALA A 9 18.44 -23.47 15.49
N ALA A 10 18.23 -23.58 14.17
CA ALA A 10 18.38 -24.82 13.43
C ALA A 10 19.85 -25.25 13.34
N GLU A 11 20.75 -24.31 13.12
CA GLU A 11 22.19 -24.58 13.10
C GLU A 11 22.69 -25.09 14.46
N MET A 12 22.28 -24.45 15.56
CA MET A 12 22.62 -24.93 16.90
C MET A 12 22.05 -26.34 17.16
N ALA A 13 20.78 -26.58 16.84
CA ALA A 13 20.16 -27.88 17.03
C ALA A 13 20.83 -29.00 16.20
N ALA A 14 21.31 -28.68 15.00
CA ALA A 14 22.03 -29.65 14.15
C ALA A 14 23.38 -30.07 14.75
N ARG A 15 24.05 -29.17 15.48
CA ARG A 15 25.36 -29.41 16.15
C ARG A 15 25.26 -30.25 17.41
N LEU A 16 24.09 -30.36 18.03
CA LEU A 16 23.90 -31.26 19.16
C LEU A 16 24.27 -32.68 18.73
N ASP A 17 24.99 -33.41 19.57
CA ASP A 17 25.26 -34.82 19.28
C ASP A 17 24.05 -35.68 19.68
N GLY A 18 23.78 -36.72 18.91
CA GLY A 18 22.62 -37.56 19.14
C GLY A 18 22.50 -38.68 18.11
N GLU A 19 22.41 -39.90 18.63
CA GLU A 19 22.27 -41.14 17.85
C GLU A 19 20.88 -41.27 17.22
N HIS A 20 19.82 -40.95 17.99
CA HIS A 20 18.45 -41.00 17.53
C HIS A 20 17.83 -39.60 17.53
N ARG A 21 17.42 -39.13 16.36
CA ARG A 21 16.85 -37.79 16.18
C ARG A 21 15.40 -37.90 15.78
N TRP A 22 14.56 -37.17 16.50
CA TRP A 22 13.13 -37.09 16.23
C TRP A 22 12.74 -35.63 16.04
N ALA A 23 11.96 -35.36 15.00
CA ALA A 23 11.36 -34.06 14.76
C ALA A 23 9.84 -34.19 14.90
N VAL A 24 9.27 -33.48 15.88
CA VAL A 24 7.82 -33.49 16.13
C VAL A 24 7.26 -32.15 15.70
N THR A 25 6.37 -32.17 14.71
CA THR A 25 5.71 -30.97 14.19
C THR A 25 4.29 -31.29 13.76
N GLY A 26 3.35 -30.40 14.08
CA GLY A 26 1.96 -30.52 13.61
C GLY A 26 1.79 -30.20 12.12
N THR A 27 2.65 -29.34 11.57
CA THR A 27 2.59 -28.84 10.19
C THR A 27 4.00 -28.80 9.57
N PRO A 28 4.48 -29.93 9.02
CA PRO A 28 5.85 -30.03 8.49
C PRO A 28 6.09 -29.19 7.23
N ILE A 29 5.04 -28.74 6.56
CA ILE A 29 5.10 -27.86 5.38
C ILE A 29 4.34 -26.59 5.73
N SER A 30 5.05 -25.47 5.93
CA SER A 30 4.45 -24.19 6.31
C SER A 30 4.60 -23.14 5.20
N ARG A 31 5.82 -22.98 4.67
CA ARG A 31 6.15 -22.05 3.57
C ARG A 31 6.30 -22.78 2.24
N GLY A 32 6.85 -23.98 2.25
CA GLY A 32 7.13 -24.75 1.04
C GLY A 32 7.95 -26.00 1.32
N LEU A 33 8.41 -26.66 0.26
CA LEU A 33 9.17 -27.92 0.35
C LEU A 33 10.55 -27.74 0.99
N GLU A 34 11.06 -26.52 1.10
CA GLU A 34 12.30 -26.20 1.82
C GLU A 34 12.21 -26.51 3.32
N ASP A 35 11.01 -26.41 3.91
CA ASP A 35 10.81 -26.74 5.32
C ASP A 35 11.08 -28.23 5.59
N LEU A 36 10.72 -29.10 4.62
CA LEU A 36 11.03 -30.53 4.70
C LEU A 36 12.53 -30.77 4.59
N GLN A 37 13.25 -30.02 3.74
CA GLN A 37 14.70 -30.12 3.63
C GLN A 37 15.40 -29.78 4.95
N GLY A 38 14.92 -28.73 5.65
CA GLY A 38 15.42 -28.39 6.99
C GLY A 38 15.24 -29.54 7.99
N LEU A 39 14.08 -30.22 7.94
CA LEU A 39 13.83 -31.41 8.76
C LEU A 39 14.76 -32.58 8.39
N MET A 40 14.95 -32.85 7.10
CA MET A 40 15.87 -33.91 6.65
C MET A 40 17.32 -33.65 7.06
N LEU A 41 17.73 -32.37 7.03
CA LEU A 41 19.05 -31.94 7.51
C LEU A 41 19.20 -32.20 9.01
N PHE A 42 18.20 -31.82 9.82
CA PHE A 42 18.22 -32.06 11.26
C PHE A 42 18.27 -33.56 11.60
N LEU A 43 17.47 -34.37 10.91
CA LEU A 43 17.42 -35.84 11.06
C LEU A 43 18.67 -36.55 10.52
N ARG A 44 19.58 -35.83 9.85
CA ARG A 44 20.76 -36.39 9.16
C ARG A 44 20.38 -37.45 8.10
N ALA A 45 19.22 -37.29 7.45
CA ALA A 45 18.74 -38.18 6.41
C ALA A 45 19.52 -37.94 5.10
N ALA A 46 20.57 -38.72 4.86
CA ALA A 46 21.34 -38.66 3.61
C ALA A 46 20.59 -39.38 2.47
N PRO A 47 20.61 -38.85 1.23
CA PRO A 47 21.26 -37.62 0.76
C PRO A 47 20.42 -36.33 0.93
N TRP A 48 19.21 -36.44 1.47
CA TRP A 48 18.16 -35.41 1.47
C TRP A 48 18.45 -34.19 2.32
N GLY A 49 19.36 -34.29 3.30
CA GLY A 49 19.88 -33.13 4.03
C GLY A 49 20.67 -32.17 3.14
N SER A 50 21.21 -32.60 2.00
CA SER A 50 21.92 -31.74 1.06
C SER A 50 20.96 -30.89 0.23
N ALA A 51 21.02 -29.56 0.38
CA ALA A 51 20.20 -28.63 -0.39
C ALA A 51 20.36 -28.80 -1.91
N LYS A 52 21.55 -29.19 -2.38
CA LYS A 52 21.82 -29.42 -3.81
C LYS A 52 21.02 -30.63 -4.33
N TRP A 53 21.08 -31.75 -3.62
CA TRP A 53 20.35 -32.96 -4.00
C TRP A 53 18.84 -32.78 -3.84
N TRP A 54 18.41 -32.15 -2.75
CA TRP A 54 17.01 -31.83 -2.53
C TRP A 54 16.42 -30.99 -3.67
N ARG A 55 17.12 -29.92 -4.07
CA ARG A 55 16.63 -29.04 -5.14
C ARG A 55 16.56 -29.76 -6.48
N ALA A 56 17.56 -30.56 -6.82
CA ALA A 56 17.64 -31.24 -8.11
C ALA A 56 16.67 -32.42 -8.23
N ALA A 57 16.51 -33.23 -7.18
CA ALA A 57 15.77 -34.49 -7.25
C ALA A 57 14.33 -34.40 -6.73
N VAL A 58 14.05 -33.44 -5.83
CA VAL A 58 12.76 -33.34 -5.12
C VAL A 58 12.06 -32.02 -5.41
N GLN A 59 12.60 -30.90 -4.94
CA GLN A 59 11.90 -29.60 -4.98
C GLN A 59 11.66 -29.12 -6.41
N GLY A 60 12.71 -29.03 -7.25
CA GLY A 60 12.59 -28.52 -8.62
C GLY A 60 11.60 -29.32 -9.47
N PRO A 61 11.74 -30.66 -9.56
CA PRO A 61 10.80 -31.48 -10.32
C PRO A 61 9.35 -31.44 -9.76
N ALA A 62 9.17 -31.40 -8.43
CA ALA A 62 7.83 -31.31 -7.84
C ALA A 62 7.16 -29.95 -8.09
N GLU A 63 7.90 -28.86 -8.01
CA GLU A 63 7.43 -27.50 -8.31
C GLU A 63 7.18 -27.29 -9.82
N ALA A 64 7.92 -27.99 -10.68
CA ALA A 64 7.66 -28.04 -12.12
C ALA A 64 6.42 -28.87 -12.50
N GLY A 65 5.80 -29.55 -11.54
CA GLY A 65 4.58 -30.34 -11.75
C GLY A 65 4.81 -31.72 -12.36
N ASP A 66 6.02 -32.28 -12.28
CA ASP A 66 6.30 -33.66 -12.73
C ASP A 66 5.54 -34.67 -11.83
N PRO A 67 4.56 -35.43 -12.37
CA PRO A 67 3.79 -36.39 -11.59
C PRO A 67 4.67 -37.47 -10.96
N ALA A 68 5.74 -37.90 -11.64
CA ALA A 68 6.66 -38.90 -11.12
C ALA A 68 7.46 -38.36 -9.94
N ALA A 69 7.82 -37.07 -9.95
CA ALA A 69 8.49 -36.42 -8.83
C ALA A 69 7.60 -36.28 -7.59
N GLN A 70 6.32 -35.94 -7.80
CA GLN A 70 5.35 -35.87 -6.71
C GLN A 70 5.14 -37.24 -6.06
N GLN A 71 5.06 -38.30 -6.88
CA GLN A 71 4.97 -39.67 -6.39
C GLN A 71 6.21 -40.07 -5.57
N ARG A 72 7.42 -39.78 -6.06
CA ARG A 72 8.67 -40.00 -5.31
C ARG A 72 8.72 -39.25 -3.98
N LEU A 73 8.22 -38.01 -3.94
CA LEU A 73 8.12 -37.24 -2.70
C LEU A 73 7.15 -37.91 -1.71
N VAL A 74 6.00 -38.38 -2.18
CA VAL A 74 5.05 -39.12 -1.34
C VAL A 74 5.67 -40.40 -0.80
N GLU A 75 6.40 -41.15 -1.63
CA GLU A 75 7.10 -42.37 -1.21
C GLU A 75 8.19 -42.08 -0.18
N LEU A 76 8.99 -41.03 -0.38
CA LEU A 76 10.01 -40.60 0.57
C LEU A 76 9.44 -40.26 1.96
N LEU A 77 8.23 -39.71 1.99
CA LEU A 77 7.58 -39.31 3.24
C LEU A 77 6.76 -40.46 3.86
N SER A 78 6.14 -41.31 3.06
CA SER A 78 5.15 -42.28 3.53
C SER A 78 5.80 -43.47 4.24
N PRO A 79 5.38 -43.81 5.48
CA PRO A 79 5.94 -44.95 6.22
C PRO A 79 5.78 -46.28 5.49
N SER A 80 4.69 -46.44 4.71
CA SER A 80 4.40 -47.65 3.92
C SER A 80 5.44 -47.95 2.84
N ALA A 81 6.21 -46.95 2.41
CA ALA A 81 7.29 -47.10 1.44
C ALA A 81 8.69 -47.01 2.10
N GLY A 82 8.76 -47.14 3.43
CA GLY A 82 10.01 -46.96 4.19
C GLY A 82 10.40 -45.49 4.41
N GLY A 83 9.45 -44.57 4.20
CA GLY A 83 9.65 -43.13 4.39
C GLY A 83 9.78 -42.69 5.84
N LEU A 84 10.24 -41.45 6.03
CA LEU A 84 10.69 -40.92 7.33
C LEU A 84 9.60 -40.20 8.14
N LEU A 85 8.40 -39.99 7.58
CA LEU A 85 7.36 -39.16 8.20
C LEU A 85 6.17 -40.00 8.66
N TRP A 86 5.98 -40.10 9.97
CA TRP A 86 4.74 -40.62 10.54
C TRP A 86 3.74 -39.49 10.79
N ARG A 87 2.52 -39.61 10.24
CA ARG A 87 1.44 -38.65 10.47
C ARG A 87 0.10 -39.34 10.70
N SER A 88 -0.41 -39.22 11.93
CA SER A 88 -1.79 -39.55 12.26
C SER A 88 -2.67 -38.31 12.10
N SER A 89 -3.79 -38.47 11.43
CA SER A 89 -4.80 -37.43 11.21
C SER A 89 -5.98 -37.62 12.15
N LYS A 90 -6.76 -36.56 12.41
CA LYS A 90 -7.92 -36.63 13.32
C LYS A 90 -8.95 -37.68 12.92
N ARG A 91 -9.05 -38.00 11.62
CA ARG A 91 -9.93 -39.07 11.12
C ARG A 91 -9.47 -40.47 11.57
N ASP A 92 -8.18 -40.67 11.75
CA ASP A 92 -7.61 -41.99 12.08
C ASP A 92 -7.89 -42.35 13.55
N VAL A 93 -8.07 -41.34 14.40
CA VAL A 93 -8.33 -41.45 15.85
C VAL A 93 -9.69 -40.90 16.26
N ALA A 94 -10.58 -40.63 15.29
CA ALA A 94 -11.86 -39.95 15.55
C ALA A 94 -12.74 -40.72 16.53
N ALA A 95 -12.72 -42.06 16.45
CA ALA A 95 -13.51 -42.95 17.31
C ALA A 95 -13.01 -42.99 18.76
N GLU A 96 -11.72 -42.72 19.00
CA GLU A 96 -11.09 -42.78 20.32
C GLU A 96 -11.18 -41.45 21.07
N LEU A 97 -11.15 -40.33 20.33
CA LEU A 97 -11.07 -38.99 20.92
C LEU A 97 -12.42 -38.42 21.37
N GLY A 98 -13.55 -38.99 20.92
CA GLY A 98 -14.88 -38.47 21.25
C GLY A 98 -15.08 -36.99 20.90
N LEU A 99 -14.45 -36.51 19.82
CA LEU A 99 -14.44 -35.08 19.48
C LEU A 99 -15.86 -34.61 19.13
N PRO A 100 -16.33 -33.48 19.70
CA PRO A 100 -17.58 -32.88 19.26
C PRO A 100 -17.49 -32.42 17.80
N PRO A 101 -18.63 -32.33 17.09
CA PRO A 101 -18.65 -31.84 15.72
C PRO A 101 -18.07 -30.42 15.63
N GLN A 102 -17.25 -30.18 14.60
CA GLN A 102 -16.70 -28.85 14.34
C GLN A 102 -17.77 -27.99 13.65
N HIS A 103 -18.18 -26.91 14.32
CA HIS A 103 -19.06 -25.90 13.73
C HIS A 103 -18.24 -24.73 13.17
N LYS A 104 -18.57 -24.27 11.96
CA LYS A 104 -17.98 -23.09 11.33
C LYS A 104 -19.06 -22.03 11.16
N HIS A 105 -18.97 -20.96 11.94
CA HIS A 105 -19.86 -19.81 11.81
C HIS A 105 -19.18 -18.73 10.98
N ARG A 106 -19.88 -18.22 9.96
CA ARG A 106 -19.43 -17.10 9.15
C ARG A 106 -20.38 -15.94 9.37
N THR A 107 -19.86 -14.85 9.91
CA THR A 107 -20.63 -13.62 10.10
C THR A 107 -20.15 -12.60 9.07
N PRO A 108 -20.98 -12.23 8.09
CA PRO A 108 -20.66 -11.10 7.22
C PRO A 108 -20.63 -9.83 8.05
N LEU A 109 -19.60 -9.00 7.86
CA LEU A 109 -19.47 -7.70 8.51
C LEU A 109 -19.65 -6.60 7.47
N GLU A 110 -20.34 -5.54 7.87
CA GLU A 110 -20.47 -4.34 7.05
C GLU A 110 -19.54 -3.27 7.59
N LEU A 111 -18.78 -2.65 6.69
CA LEU A 111 -17.93 -1.52 7.03
C LEU A 111 -18.81 -0.31 7.38
N SER A 112 -18.44 0.40 8.43
CA SER A 112 -18.99 1.73 8.74
C SER A 112 -18.69 2.73 7.60
N ALA A 113 -19.35 3.88 7.62
CA ALA A 113 -19.10 4.93 6.62
C ALA A 113 -17.62 5.37 6.60
N VAL A 114 -17.00 5.52 7.78
CA VAL A 114 -15.60 5.93 7.94
C VAL A 114 -14.65 4.85 7.39
N GLU A 115 -14.86 3.59 7.78
CA GLU A 115 -14.04 2.47 7.30
C GLU A 115 -14.19 2.27 5.79
N ARG A 116 -15.42 2.39 5.26
CA ARG A 116 -15.69 2.28 3.82
C ARG A 116 -14.99 3.39 3.04
N HIS A 117 -15.04 4.63 3.54
CA HIS A 117 -14.32 5.75 2.92
C HIS A 117 -12.81 5.49 2.91
N PHE A 118 -12.24 5.11 4.05
CA PHE A 118 -10.82 4.77 4.16
C PHE A 118 -10.43 3.61 3.24
N TYR A 119 -11.21 2.53 3.22
CA TYR A 119 -11.00 1.37 2.35
C TYR A 119 -11.03 1.77 0.87
N ASN A 120 -12.00 2.59 0.46
CA ASN A 120 -12.11 3.06 -0.91
C ASN A 120 -10.90 3.91 -1.33
N LEU A 121 -10.38 4.77 -0.46
CA LEU A 121 -9.16 5.54 -0.72
C LEU A 121 -7.96 4.61 -0.96
N GLN A 122 -7.77 3.63 -0.07
CA GLN A 122 -6.71 2.62 -0.23
C GLN A 122 -6.90 1.78 -1.50
N HIS A 123 -8.15 1.45 -1.83
CA HIS A 123 -8.50 0.70 -3.04
C HIS A 123 -8.16 1.48 -4.30
N GLN A 124 -8.42 2.78 -4.36
CA GLN A 124 -8.00 3.60 -5.51
C GLN A 124 -6.48 3.63 -5.68
N GLN A 125 -5.73 3.75 -4.59
CA GLN A 125 -4.26 3.71 -4.64
C GLN A 125 -3.75 2.34 -5.11
N CYS A 126 -4.34 1.25 -4.58
CA CYS A 126 -4.01 -0.11 -5.01
C CYS A 126 -4.32 -0.32 -6.49
N LYS A 127 -5.48 0.18 -6.94
CA LYS A 127 -5.91 0.14 -8.33
C LYS A 127 -4.89 0.89 -9.20
N ALA A 128 -4.57 2.14 -8.89
CA ALA A 128 -3.60 2.93 -9.66
C ALA A 128 -2.22 2.24 -9.75
N SER A 129 -1.72 1.69 -8.65
CA SER A 129 -0.46 0.93 -8.63
C SER A 129 -0.54 -0.33 -9.49
N ALA A 130 -1.64 -1.08 -9.42
CA ALA A 130 -1.85 -2.27 -10.24
C ALA A 130 -1.93 -1.90 -11.73
N TYR A 131 -2.71 -0.90 -12.10
CA TYR A 131 -2.81 -0.42 -13.48
C TYR A 131 -1.45 0.02 -14.02
N GLY A 132 -0.62 0.73 -13.25
CA GLY A 132 0.72 1.11 -13.70
C GLY A 132 1.65 -0.07 -14.01
N VAL A 133 1.50 -1.20 -13.31
CA VAL A 133 2.23 -2.44 -13.61
C VAL A 133 1.63 -3.13 -14.83
N LEU A 134 0.29 -3.24 -14.88
CA LEU A 134 -0.43 -3.93 -15.95
C LEU A 134 -0.35 -3.21 -17.30
N SER A 135 -0.34 -1.88 -17.30
CA SER A 135 -0.14 -1.06 -18.51
C SER A 135 1.26 -1.23 -19.09
N GLY A 136 2.27 -1.38 -18.22
CA GLY A 136 3.65 -1.69 -18.63
C GLY A 136 3.81 -3.11 -19.20
N LEU A 137 2.88 -4.01 -18.90
CA LEU A 137 2.86 -5.39 -19.40
C LEU A 137 2.09 -5.55 -20.71
N ALA A 138 1.65 -4.46 -21.34
CA ALA A 138 0.90 -4.47 -22.59
C ALA A 138 -0.31 -5.42 -22.56
N LEU A 139 -1.07 -5.39 -21.45
CA LEU A 139 -2.41 -6.00 -21.38
C LEU A 139 -3.41 -5.12 -22.14
N ASP A 140 -3.12 -4.85 -23.40
CA ASP A 140 -4.09 -4.29 -24.33
C ASP A 140 -4.95 -5.47 -24.83
N PRO A 141 -6.29 -5.46 -24.70
CA PRO A 141 -7.16 -6.59 -25.04
C PRO A 141 -7.06 -7.10 -26.49
N GLY A 142 -6.29 -6.43 -27.37
CA GLY A 142 -6.06 -6.78 -28.77
C GLY A 142 -4.63 -7.22 -29.14
N ARG A 143 -3.66 -7.25 -28.21
CA ARG A 143 -2.29 -7.74 -28.47
C ARG A 143 -2.10 -9.15 -27.89
N ASP A 144 -2.28 -10.18 -28.71
CA ASP A 144 -1.93 -11.57 -28.35
C ASP A 144 -0.48 -11.88 -28.77
N ASP A 145 0.48 -11.08 -28.29
CA ASP A 145 1.91 -11.33 -28.52
C ASP A 145 2.46 -12.28 -27.45
N LYS A 146 3.46 -13.09 -27.80
CA LYS A 146 4.15 -14.03 -26.88
C LYS A 146 4.69 -13.38 -25.60
N GLU A 147 4.97 -12.07 -25.62
CA GLU A 147 5.42 -11.31 -24.45
C GLU A 147 4.33 -11.12 -23.38
N SER A 148 3.06 -11.07 -23.79
CA SER A 148 1.89 -10.89 -22.90
C SER A 148 1.66 -12.09 -21.97
N ARG A 149 2.22 -13.26 -22.31
CA ARG A 149 2.12 -14.50 -21.52
C ARG A 149 3.35 -14.76 -20.64
N ARG A 150 4.27 -13.81 -20.52
CA ARG A 150 5.45 -13.99 -19.67
C ARG A 150 5.02 -14.07 -18.20
N ALA A 151 5.69 -14.92 -17.43
CA ALA A 151 5.51 -14.94 -15.98
C ALA A 151 5.94 -13.59 -15.39
N LEU A 152 5.13 -13.06 -14.47
CA LEU A 152 5.48 -11.85 -13.72
C LEU A 152 6.85 -12.02 -13.07
N THR A 153 7.69 -10.99 -13.17
CA THR A 153 8.91 -10.97 -12.37
C THR A 153 8.56 -10.83 -10.90
N VAL A 154 9.43 -11.31 -10.01
CA VAL A 154 9.29 -11.16 -8.55
C VAL A 154 9.06 -9.69 -8.15
N ARG A 155 9.61 -8.73 -8.90
CA ARG A 155 9.42 -7.30 -8.65
C ARG A 155 8.00 -6.84 -9.02
N GLU A 156 7.48 -7.27 -10.15
CA GLU A 156 6.12 -6.96 -10.60
C GLU A 156 5.07 -7.61 -9.71
N GLU A 157 5.28 -8.88 -9.34
CA GLU A 157 4.41 -9.59 -8.40
C GLU A 157 4.35 -8.88 -7.04
N LYS A 158 5.50 -8.47 -6.49
CA LYS A 158 5.54 -7.67 -5.26
C LYS A 158 4.82 -6.33 -5.40
N LYS A 159 4.94 -5.65 -6.55
CA LYS A 159 4.23 -4.39 -6.80
C LYS A 159 2.73 -4.58 -6.96
N LEU A 160 2.30 -5.72 -7.50
CA LEU A 160 0.89 -6.05 -7.73
C LEU A 160 0.22 -6.54 -6.44
N LEU A 161 0.83 -7.48 -5.74
CA LEU A 161 0.27 -8.14 -4.55
C LEU A 161 0.55 -7.37 -3.25
N GLY A 162 1.65 -6.61 -3.19
CA GLY A 162 2.01 -5.83 -2.01
C GLY A 162 0.91 -4.88 -1.54
N PRO A 163 0.28 -4.08 -2.43
CA PRO A 163 -0.84 -3.22 -2.07
C PRO A 163 -2.07 -3.97 -1.53
N LEU A 164 -2.32 -5.22 -1.93
CA LEU A 164 -3.46 -6.01 -1.41
C LEU A 164 -3.36 -6.26 0.10
N LEU A 165 -2.14 -6.30 0.65
CA LEU A 165 -1.95 -6.36 2.10
C LEU A 165 -2.56 -5.13 2.78
N ARG A 166 -2.45 -3.94 2.17
CA ARG A 166 -3.04 -2.70 2.71
C ARG A 166 -4.56 -2.78 2.75
N LEU A 167 -5.19 -3.35 1.73
CA LEU A 167 -6.65 -3.56 1.71
C LEU A 167 -7.10 -4.50 2.83
N ARG A 168 -6.37 -5.60 3.02
CA ARG A 168 -6.65 -6.55 4.11
C ARG A 168 -6.49 -5.89 5.48
N GLN A 169 -5.49 -5.04 5.65
CA GLN A 169 -5.27 -4.27 6.88
C GLN A 169 -6.38 -3.24 7.10
N ALA A 170 -6.83 -2.55 6.04
CA ALA A 170 -7.95 -1.61 6.09
C ALA A 170 -9.27 -2.28 6.50
N CYS A 171 -9.50 -3.55 6.13
CA CYS A 171 -10.65 -4.32 6.61
C CYS A 171 -10.56 -4.69 8.10
N CYS A 172 -9.36 -4.69 8.69
CA CYS A 172 -9.20 -4.99 10.11
C CYS A 172 -9.35 -3.72 10.96
N HIS A 173 -8.55 -2.68 10.65
CA HIS A 173 -8.63 -1.39 11.32
C HIS A 173 -7.78 -0.34 10.56
N PRO A 174 -8.23 0.93 10.43
CA PRO A 174 -7.48 1.99 9.73
C PRO A 174 -6.07 2.30 10.28
N GLN A 175 -5.78 1.93 11.54
CA GLN A 175 -4.44 2.09 12.14
C GLN A 175 -3.48 0.91 11.89
N VAL A 176 -3.91 -0.16 11.22
CA VAL A 176 -3.05 -1.34 11.04
C VAL A 176 -2.16 -1.16 9.81
N GLY A 177 -0.86 -1.49 9.98
CA GLY A 177 0.12 -1.49 8.90
C GLY A 177 0.74 -0.14 8.59
N SER A 178 1.75 -0.13 7.73
CA SER A 178 2.52 1.07 7.36
C SER A 178 1.76 2.03 6.45
N GLY A 179 0.72 1.55 5.76
CA GLY A 179 -0.21 2.40 4.98
C GLY A 179 -1.41 2.91 5.78
N GLY A 180 -1.49 2.54 7.07
CA GLY A 180 -2.55 2.98 7.98
C GLY A 180 -2.32 4.38 8.53
N ILE A 181 -3.34 4.90 9.20
CA ILE A 181 -3.33 6.22 9.87
C ILE A 181 -2.31 6.27 11.02
N ARG A 182 -1.74 5.12 11.41
CA ARG A 182 -0.70 5.05 12.45
C ARG A 182 0.55 5.87 12.12
N SER A 183 0.92 6.00 10.83
CA SER A 183 2.01 6.93 10.46
C SER A 183 1.71 8.39 10.81
N LEU A 184 0.44 8.79 10.89
CA LEU A 184 0.03 10.12 11.34
C LEU A 184 -0.12 10.18 12.87
N ALA A 185 -0.60 9.11 13.50
CA ALA A 185 -0.76 9.03 14.95
C ALA A 185 0.59 9.03 15.71
N ASP A 186 1.63 8.43 15.14
CA ASP A 186 2.99 8.44 15.71
C ASP A 186 3.61 9.86 15.70
N ALA A 187 3.23 10.73 14.75
CA ALA A 187 3.65 12.14 14.74
C ALA A 187 2.99 12.97 15.86
N GLY A 188 1.84 12.52 16.37
CA GLY A 188 1.10 13.15 17.48
C GLY A 188 1.26 12.46 18.85
N GLY A 189 2.05 11.38 18.94
CA GLY A 189 2.30 10.66 20.20
C GLY A 189 1.16 9.74 20.67
N LEU A 190 0.13 9.48 19.86
CA LEU A 190 -0.97 8.60 20.24
C LEU A 190 -0.61 7.12 19.97
N LYS A 191 -0.22 6.41 21.03
CA LYS A 191 0.09 4.97 20.99
C LYS A 191 -1.15 4.07 21.12
N ASN A 192 -2.32 4.63 21.36
CA ASN A 192 -3.54 3.90 21.66
C ASN A 192 -4.41 3.65 20.40
N PRO A 193 -5.18 2.55 20.38
CA PRO A 193 -6.17 2.33 19.33
C PRO A 193 -7.20 3.46 19.36
N MET A 194 -7.40 4.10 18.21
CA MET A 194 -8.32 5.21 18.01
C MET A 194 -9.73 4.70 17.76
N THR A 195 -10.71 5.48 18.20
CA THR A 195 -12.11 5.27 17.85
C THR A 195 -12.39 5.71 16.41
N MET A 196 -13.52 5.29 15.84
CA MET A 196 -13.92 5.73 14.50
C MET A 196 -14.19 7.24 14.41
N GLY A 197 -14.57 7.88 15.52
CA GLY A 197 -14.72 9.34 15.60
C GLY A 197 -13.37 10.05 15.47
N GLU A 198 -12.38 9.63 16.26
CA GLU A 198 -11.02 10.17 16.19
C GLU A 198 -10.38 9.91 14.82
N ILE A 199 -10.63 8.73 14.23
CA ILE A 199 -10.17 8.42 12.87
C ILE A 199 -10.81 9.39 11.86
N LEU A 200 -12.11 9.67 11.99
CA LEU A 200 -12.79 10.62 11.11
C LEU A 200 -12.16 12.02 11.22
N GLU A 201 -11.86 12.50 12.43
CA GLU A 201 -11.18 13.78 12.64
C GLU A 201 -9.83 13.83 11.92
N VAL A 202 -9.03 12.76 12.02
CA VAL A 202 -7.75 12.68 11.30
C VAL A 202 -7.95 12.68 9.78
N LEU A 203 -8.97 11.98 9.28
CA LEU A 203 -9.29 11.98 7.85
C LEU A 203 -9.75 13.35 7.35
N VAL A 204 -10.55 14.08 8.14
CA VAL A 204 -10.97 15.45 7.83
C VAL A 204 -9.78 16.41 7.85
N ALA A 205 -8.91 16.32 8.87
CA ALA A 205 -7.70 17.14 8.95
C ALA A 205 -6.79 16.90 7.73
N LYS A 206 -6.63 15.63 7.33
CA LYS A 206 -5.86 15.27 6.14
C LYS A 206 -6.51 15.82 4.85
N ALA A 207 -7.83 15.67 4.69
CA ALA A 207 -8.54 16.19 3.53
C ALA A 207 -8.42 17.72 3.42
N LYS A 208 -8.44 18.42 4.55
CA LYS A 208 -8.20 19.87 4.60
C LYS A 208 -6.81 20.23 4.11
N VAL A 209 -5.76 19.53 4.56
CA VAL A 209 -4.38 19.76 4.09
C VAL A 209 -4.27 19.51 2.57
N GLU A 210 -4.84 18.42 2.07
CA GLU A 210 -4.84 18.11 0.62
C GLU A 210 -5.59 19.18 -0.20
N ALA A 211 -6.68 19.73 0.33
CA ALA A 211 -7.42 20.81 -0.31
C ALA A 211 -6.63 22.14 -0.30
N GLU A 212 -5.98 22.50 0.80
CA GLU A 212 -5.10 23.68 0.90
C GLU A 212 -3.90 23.56 -0.05
N GLU A 213 -3.29 22.38 -0.18
CA GLU A 213 -2.23 22.12 -1.15
C GLU A 213 -2.71 22.27 -2.60
N SER A 214 -3.90 21.74 -2.91
CA SER A 214 -4.51 21.88 -4.24
C SER A 214 -4.82 23.34 -4.57
N MET A 215 -5.35 24.09 -3.61
CA MET A 215 -5.60 25.53 -3.77
C MET A 215 -4.30 26.31 -3.98
N ARG A 216 -3.23 25.96 -3.25
CA ARG A 216 -1.89 26.56 -3.44
C ARG A 216 -1.35 26.32 -4.86
N ALA A 217 -1.57 25.14 -5.42
CA ALA A 217 -1.18 24.83 -6.80
C ALA A 217 -1.99 25.62 -7.83
N LEU A 218 -3.31 25.75 -7.62
CA LEU A 218 -4.19 26.55 -8.48
C LEU A 218 -3.81 28.03 -8.47
N MET A 219 -3.62 28.61 -7.28
CA MET A 219 -3.17 29.99 -7.09
C MET A 219 -1.83 30.26 -7.77
N LEU A 220 -0.87 29.34 -7.63
CA LEU A 220 0.42 29.43 -8.31
C LEU A 220 0.24 29.49 -9.84
N ALA A 221 -0.59 28.60 -10.39
CA ALA A 221 -0.83 28.53 -11.83
C ALA A 221 -1.52 29.80 -12.35
N LEU A 222 -2.56 30.30 -11.67
CA LEU A 222 -3.27 31.52 -12.06
C LEU A 222 -2.36 32.75 -12.00
N ASN A 223 -1.57 32.90 -10.94
CA ASN A 223 -0.59 33.98 -10.83
C ASN A 223 0.46 33.90 -11.95
N GLY A 224 0.95 32.70 -12.26
CA GLY A 224 1.90 32.48 -13.36
C GLY A 224 1.31 32.83 -14.72
N ILE A 225 0.08 32.41 -15.01
CA ILE A 225 -0.63 32.72 -16.25
C ILE A 225 -0.86 34.23 -16.38
N ALA A 226 -1.27 34.90 -15.30
CA ALA A 226 -1.46 36.34 -15.30
C ALA A 226 -0.14 37.07 -15.59
N ALA A 227 0.98 36.63 -15.00
CA ALA A 227 2.30 37.19 -15.30
C ALA A 227 2.70 36.98 -16.77
N CYS A 228 2.42 35.82 -17.36
CA CYS A 228 2.66 35.57 -18.79
C CYS A 228 1.82 36.50 -19.69
N MET A 229 0.55 36.74 -19.36
CA MET A 229 -0.32 37.64 -20.11
C MET A 229 0.19 39.09 -20.11
N ILE A 230 0.80 39.54 -19.01
CA ILE A 230 1.46 40.86 -18.97
C ILE A 230 2.61 40.91 -19.97
N LEU A 231 3.44 39.87 -20.01
CA LEU A 231 4.58 39.79 -20.93
C LEU A 231 4.15 39.70 -22.41
N GLU A 232 3.01 39.08 -22.68
CA GLU A 232 2.41 39.00 -24.02
C GLU A 232 1.72 40.30 -24.45
N GLY A 233 1.61 41.30 -23.57
CA GLY A 233 1.00 42.58 -23.86
C GLY A 233 -0.53 42.60 -23.77
N ASP A 234 -1.14 41.63 -23.07
CA ASP A 234 -2.58 41.59 -22.78
C ASP A 234 -2.85 41.78 -21.27
N PRO A 235 -2.70 43.02 -20.76
CA PRO A 235 -2.90 43.31 -19.35
C PRO A 235 -4.38 43.21 -18.92
N ALA A 236 -5.33 43.29 -19.85
CA ALA A 236 -6.77 43.18 -19.53
C ALA A 236 -7.12 41.75 -19.08
N ARG A 237 -6.59 40.74 -19.77
CA ARG A 237 -6.72 39.33 -19.36
C ARG A 237 -5.91 39.00 -18.11
N ALA A 238 -4.77 39.66 -17.90
CA ALA A 238 -4.02 39.52 -16.65
C ALA A 238 -4.85 39.97 -15.44
N VAL A 239 -5.53 41.12 -15.56
CA VAL A 239 -6.44 41.64 -14.51
C VAL A 239 -7.57 40.66 -14.21
N SER A 240 -8.23 40.08 -15.23
CA SER A 240 -9.29 39.10 -14.99
C SER A 240 -8.77 37.86 -14.27
N THR A 241 -7.57 37.38 -14.64
CA THR A 241 -6.96 36.17 -14.07
C THR A 241 -6.55 36.39 -12.60
N TYR A 242 -5.99 37.56 -12.25
CA TYR A 242 -5.71 37.88 -10.85
C TYR A 242 -6.98 37.99 -10.00
N ARG A 243 -8.05 38.55 -10.55
CA ARG A 243 -9.36 38.58 -9.86
C ARG A 243 -9.93 37.19 -9.63
N GLU A 244 -9.79 36.29 -10.61
CA GLU A 244 -10.19 34.88 -10.47
C GLU A 244 -9.40 34.17 -9.37
N ALA A 245 -8.08 34.37 -9.31
CA ALA A 245 -7.24 33.84 -8.24
C ALA A 245 -7.72 34.29 -6.85
N LEU A 246 -7.94 35.60 -6.67
CA LEU A 246 -8.41 36.16 -5.40
C LEU A 246 -9.82 35.71 -5.04
N ALA A 247 -10.74 35.68 -6.01
CA ALA A 247 -12.11 35.20 -5.79
C ALA A 247 -12.13 33.74 -5.31
N THR A 248 -11.31 32.88 -5.93
CA THR A 248 -11.20 31.47 -5.54
C THR A 248 -10.70 31.31 -4.11
N ALA A 249 -9.72 32.12 -3.70
CA ALA A 249 -9.19 32.13 -2.34
C ALA A 249 -10.19 32.68 -1.30
N GLU A 250 -11.01 33.66 -1.67
CA GLU A 250 -12.06 34.22 -0.80
C GLU A 250 -13.23 33.26 -0.60
N GLU A 251 -13.68 32.61 -1.68
CA GLU A 251 -14.83 31.68 -1.66
C GLU A 251 -14.64 30.55 -0.65
N HIS A 252 -13.42 30.04 -0.51
CA HIS A 252 -13.10 28.91 0.37
C HIS A 252 -12.47 29.32 1.72
N SER A 253 -12.42 30.62 2.02
CA SER A 253 -11.68 31.17 3.17
C SER A 253 -12.19 30.73 4.56
N ALA A 254 -13.45 30.28 4.65
CA ALA A 254 -14.03 29.78 5.89
C ALA A 254 -13.44 28.42 6.32
N GLU A 255 -13.03 27.59 5.35
CA GLU A 255 -12.61 26.22 5.59
C GLU A 255 -11.12 26.01 5.29
N LEU A 256 -10.60 26.72 4.28
CA LEU A 256 -9.24 26.55 3.76
C LEU A 256 -8.43 27.84 3.93
N GLN A 257 -7.16 27.68 4.34
CA GLN A 257 -6.22 28.79 4.39
C GLN A 257 -5.46 28.92 3.07
N ALA A 258 -5.67 30.02 2.36
CA ALA A 258 -4.88 30.38 1.20
C ALA A 258 -3.52 30.97 1.59
N ASP A 259 -2.49 30.60 0.82
CA ASP A 259 -1.11 31.01 1.03
C ASP A 259 -0.97 32.54 0.98
N SER A 260 -0.46 33.13 2.06
CA SER A 260 -0.38 34.58 2.22
C SER A 260 0.52 35.24 1.18
N LEU A 261 1.61 34.58 0.77
CA LEU A 261 2.56 35.12 -0.20
C LEU A 261 1.96 35.09 -1.62
N GLN A 262 1.25 34.01 -1.97
CA GLN A 262 0.57 33.93 -3.27
C GLN A 262 -0.58 34.94 -3.38
N ARG A 263 -1.31 35.17 -2.28
CA ARG A 263 -2.32 36.23 -2.22
C ARG A 263 -1.69 37.61 -2.34
N LEU A 264 -0.59 37.86 -1.63
CA LEU A 264 0.13 39.12 -1.72
C LEU A 264 0.59 39.42 -3.15
N HIS A 265 1.12 38.42 -3.85
CA HIS A 265 1.52 38.53 -5.25
C HIS A 265 0.34 38.98 -6.14
N ALA A 266 -0.80 38.31 -6.03
CA ALA A 266 -1.99 38.64 -6.81
C ALA A 266 -2.51 40.05 -6.50
N ILE A 267 -2.62 40.41 -5.22
CA ILE A 267 -3.10 41.73 -4.77
C ILE A 267 -2.18 42.84 -5.27
N HIS A 268 -0.87 42.67 -5.11
CA HIS A 268 0.12 43.68 -5.49
C HIS A 268 0.12 43.93 -7.00
N ASN A 269 0.22 42.86 -7.81
CA ASN A 269 0.28 42.97 -9.27
C ASN A 269 -1.04 43.46 -9.86
N LEU A 270 -2.18 43.03 -9.32
CA LEU A 270 -3.49 43.57 -9.70
C LEU A 270 -3.57 45.07 -9.38
N GLY A 271 -3.10 45.49 -8.21
CA GLY A 271 -3.05 46.90 -7.82
C GLY A 271 -2.23 47.76 -8.78
N LEU A 272 -1.05 47.28 -9.18
CA LEU A 272 -0.20 47.97 -10.16
C LEU A 272 -0.89 48.12 -11.52
N LEU A 273 -1.46 47.03 -12.07
CA LEU A 273 -2.17 47.06 -13.35
C LEU A 273 -3.37 48.02 -13.34
N LEU A 274 -4.10 48.08 -12.22
CA LEU A 274 -5.24 48.99 -12.08
C LEU A 274 -4.83 50.46 -11.87
N GLU A 275 -3.60 50.72 -11.43
CA GLU A 275 -3.01 52.06 -11.34
C GLU A 275 -2.49 52.56 -12.70
N GLU A 276 -1.97 51.67 -13.54
CA GLU A 276 -1.52 51.97 -14.91
C GLU A 276 -2.68 52.28 -15.87
N GLY A 277 -3.94 52.01 -15.49
CA GLY A 277 -5.11 52.41 -16.26
C GLY A 277 -5.38 51.53 -17.48
N VAL A 278 -5.29 50.20 -17.30
CA VAL A 278 -5.50 49.20 -18.37
C VAL A 278 -6.86 49.35 -19.06
N SER A 279 -6.85 49.50 -20.39
CA SER A 279 -8.05 49.55 -21.21
C SER A 279 -8.75 48.18 -21.26
N GLY A 280 -10.07 48.16 -21.09
CA GLY A 280 -10.86 46.92 -21.13
C GLY A 280 -11.06 46.19 -19.79
N ALA A 281 -10.48 46.68 -18.69
CA ALA A 281 -10.67 46.11 -17.36
C ALA A 281 -11.22 47.17 -16.37
N PRO A 282 -12.55 47.38 -16.29
CA PRO A 282 -13.13 48.37 -15.38
C PRO A 282 -12.85 48.00 -13.92
N ARG A 283 -12.65 49.02 -13.07
CA ARG A 283 -12.49 48.83 -11.61
C ARG A 283 -13.78 48.30 -10.99
N THR A 284 -13.63 47.39 -10.05
CA THR A 284 -14.71 46.81 -9.23
C THR A 284 -14.64 47.35 -7.81
N LEU A 285 -15.73 47.19 -7.03
CA LEU A 285 -15.77 47.60 -5.61
C LEU A 285 -14.67 46.92 -4.78
N ARG A 286 -14.34 45.66 -5.09
CA ARG A 286 -13.31 44.89 -4.41
C ARG A 286 -11.89 45.44 -4.65
N ASP A 287 -11.67 46.11 -5.77
CA ASP A 287 -10.36 46.68 -6.10
C ASP A 287 -9.97 47.84 -5.16
N SER A 288 -10.95 48.48 -4.52
CA SER A 288 -10.71 49.61 -3.61
C SER A 288 -10.00 49.21 -2.31
N GLU A 289 -10.10 47.93 -1.92
CA GLU A 289 -9.55 47.43 -0.67
C GLU A 289 -8.16 46.79 -0.83
N LEU A 290 -7.68 46.61 -2.07
CA LEU A 290 -6.44 45.89 -2.37
C LEU A 290 -5.22 46.43 -1.61
N ARG A 291 -5.04 47.75 -1.57
CA ARG A 291 -3.91 48.39 -0.85
C ARG A 291 -3.96 48.15 0.67
N LYS A 292 -5.17 48.10 1.24
CA LYS A 292 -5.36 47.81 2.68
C LYS A 292 -5.05 46.34 2.98
N GLN A 293 -5.54 45.43 2.14
CA GLN A 293 -5.27 44.00 2.25
C GLN A 293 -3.77 43.70 2.06
N GLU A 294 -3.11 44.38 1.13
CA GLU A 294 -1.66 44.27 0.89
C GLU A 294 -0.87 44.64 2.16
N ALA A 295 -1.19 45.78 2.77
CA ALA A 295 -0.52 46.25 3.98
C ALA A 295 -0.75 45.31 5.17
N GLU A 296 -1.96 44.76 5.31
CA GLU A 296 -2.28 43.80 6.37
C GLU A 296 -1.44 42.52 6.24
N ILE A 297 -1.32 41.96 5.02
CA ILE A 297 -0.55 40.75 4.78
C ILE A 297 0.95 40.99 5.02
N ARG A 298 1.49 42.14 4.60
CA ARG A 298 2.92 42.49 4.82
C ARG A 298 3.28 42.73 6.30
N SER A 299 2.29 43.01 7.15
CA SER A 299 2.49 43.27 8.58
C SER A 299 2.52 42.00 9.44
N LYS A 300 2.07 40.87 8.90
CA LYS A 300 2.05 39.56 9.55
C LYS A 300 3.31 38.78 9.23
#